data_AF-A0A034WB31-F1
#
_entry.id   AF-A0A034WB31-F1
#
_cell.length_a   1.000
_cell.length_b   1.000
_cell.length_c   1.000
_cell.angle_alpha   90.00
_cell.angle_beta   90.00
_cell.angle_gamma   90.00
#
_symmetry.space_group_name_H-M   'P 1'
#
loop_
_entity.id
_entity.type
_entity.pdbx_description
1 polymer ?
#
loop_
_entity_poly.entity_id
_entity_poly.type
_entity_poly.pdbx_seq_one_letter_code
_entity_poly.pdbx_strand_id
1 'polypeptide(L)'
;IREAKRDEAVRISEAKLTKLQGLYIDQINHLHHVLKERRRHYLTALRKEREMLCSIHDQLKESPKERVLYKQLKALSSYHRRNGVEAVLYKKFKEKRAKATDAPAGHKGPNFNKCVFTEGGVKCGERAMPCCKYCRKHILEDKRQILFRACEVERSGVVCQETIPCIFDNASTCVLHLTLPTRRQYVQKKYESETEEDAEDKPENLKDKTLSVDVAKSNTFAGLQSENSAATSPGRNITISHDINVTASTSEGIK
;
A
#
# COMPACT_ATOMS: atom_id res chain seq x y z
N ILE A 1 26.06 -10.50 -66.39
CA ILE A 1 25.92 -11.81 -65.67
C ILE A 1 26.16 -11.68 -64.16
N ARG A 2 27.34 -11.25 -63.70
CA ARG A 2 27.67 -11.26 -62.26
C ARG A 2 26.79 -10.34 -61.41
N GLU A 3 26.42 -9.16 -61.93
CA GLU A 3 25.50 -8.21 -61.28
C GLU A 3 24.07 -8.74 -61.22
N ALA A 4 23.50 -9.16 -62.36
CA ALA A 4 22.16 -9.78 -62.39
C ALA A 4 21.99 -10.92 -61.36
N LYS A 5 23.02 -11.74 -61.11
CA LYS A 5 23.01 -12.77 -60.05
C LYS A 5 23.03 -12.20 -58.63
N ARG A 6 23.66 -11.05 -58.39
CA ARG A 6 23.56 -10.32 -57.10
C ARG A 6 22.17 -9.74 -56.93
N ASP A 7 21.63 -9.09 -57.96
CA ASP A 7 20.31 -8.43 -57.90
C ASP A 7 19.20 -9.46 -57.67
N GLU A 8 19.30 -10.63 -58.31
CA GLU A 8 18.43 -11.78 -58.05
C GLU A 8 18.56 -12.30 -56.61
N ALA A 9 19.78 -12.44 -56.09
CA ALA A 9 20.02 -12.86 -54.70
C ALA A 9 19.46 -11.84 -53.68
N VAL A 10 19.60 -10.54 -53.95
CA VAL A 10 19.03 -9.46 -53.13
C VAL A 10 17.51 -9.55 -53.12
N ARG A 11 16.84 -9.61 -54.27
CA ARG A 11 15.37 -9.76 -54.34
C ARG A 11 14.86 -11.02 -53.63
N ILE A 12 15.57 -12.14 -53.73
CA ILE A 12 15.24 -13.36 -52.99
C ILE A 12 15.39 -13.15 -51.47
N SER A 13 16.40 -12.41 -51.02
CA SER A 13 16.60 -12.13 -49.59
C SER A 13 15.54 -11.17 -49.03
N GLU A 14 15.15 -10.14 -49.79
CA GLU A 14 14.08 -9.20 -49.44
C GLU A 14 12.73 -9.92 -49.34
N ALA A 15 12.38 -10.74 -50.34
CA ALA A 15 11.14 -11.52 -50.32
C ALA A 15 11.08 -12.49 -49.11
N LYS A 16 12.21 -13.08 -48.72
CA LYS A 16 12.31 -13.92 -47.51
C LYS A 16 12.15 -13.10 -46.23
N LEU A 17 12.75 -11.91 -46.14
CA LEU A 17 12.60 -11.02 -45.00
C LEU A 17 11.15 -10.53 -44.84
N THR A 18 10.50 -10.08 -45.91
CA THR A 18 9.09 -9.67 -45.89
C THR A 18 8.16 -10.82 -45.46
N LYS A 19 8.40 -12.03 -45.97
CA LYS A 19 7.64 -13.22 -45.54
C LYS A 19 7.84 -13.54 -44.05
N LEU A 20 9.08 -13.46 -43.56
CA LEU A 20 9.41 -13.67 -42.15
C LEU A 20 8.80 -12.59 -41.24
N GLN A 21 8.80 -11.32 -41.67
CA GLN A 21 8.11 -10.23 -40.96
C GLN A 21 6.61 -10.49 -40.85
N GLY A 22 5.95 -10.91 -41.94
CA GLY A 22 4.54 -11.30 -41.93
C GLY A 22 4.24 -12.41 -40.92
N LEU A 23 5.03 -13.50 -40.96
CA LEU A 23 4.87 -14.62 -40.01
C LEU A 23 5.05 -14.20 -38.53
N TYR A 24 5.96 -13.27 -38.23
CA TYR A 24 6.09 -12.73 -36.88
C TYR A 24 4.91 -11.85 -36.47
N ILE A 25 4.37 -11.03 -37.37
CA ILE A 25 3.15 -10.25 -37.13
C ILE A 25 1.98 -11.18 -36.83
N ASP A 26 1.80 -12.25 -37.61
CA ASP A 26 0.75 -13.26 -37.40
C ASP A 26 0.92 -13.99 -36.07
N GLN A 27 2.14 -14.39 -35.71
CA GLN A 27 2.43 -15.02 -34.42
C GLN A 27 2.11 -14.08 -33.24
N ILE A 28 2.48 -12.80 -33.33
CA ILE A 28 2.17 -11.78 -32.31
C ILE A 28 0.67 -11.56 -32.21
N ASN A 29 -0.05 -11.48 -33.34
CA ASN A 29 -1.50 -11.33 -33.38
C ASN A 29 -2.22 -12.54 -32.77
N HIS A 30 -1.76 -13.75 -33.08
CA HIS A 30 -2.26 -14.98 -32.47
C HIS A 30 -2.04 -15.00 -30.95
N LEU A 31 -0.83 -14.65 -30.48
CA LEU A 31 -0.53 -14.56 -29.05
C LEU A 31 -1.40 -13.49 -28.35
N HIS A 32 -1.61 -12.33 -28.98
CA HIS A 32 -2.54 -11.31 -28.47
C HIS A 32 -3.98 -11.83 -28.37
N HIS A 33 -4.45 -12.60 -29.36
CA HIS A 33 -5.77 -13.23 -29.34
C HIS A 33 -5.88 -14.21 -28.17
N VAL A 34 -4.96 -15.18 -28.08
CA VAL A 34 -4.93 -16.20 -27.02
C VAL A 34 -4.86 -15.56 -25.62
N LEU A 35 -4.06 -14.52 -25.43
CA LEU A 35 -4.00 -13.81 -24.13
C LEU A 35 -5.29 -13.04 -23.83
N LYS A 36 -5.91 -12.41 -24.83
CA LYS A 36 -7.19 -11.70 -24.70
C LYS A 36 -8.33 -12.67 -24.37
N GLU A 37 -8.36 -13.84 -24.99
CA GLU A 37 -9.32 -14.91 -24.71
C GLU A 37 -9.11 -15.54 -23.34
N ARG A 38 -7.88 -15.94 -22.99
CA ARG A 38 -7.56 -16.46 -21.65
C ARG A 38 -7.96 -15.46 -20.56
N ARG A 39 -7.71 -14.16 -20.77
CA ARG A 39 -8.17 -13.09 -19.86
C ARG A 39 -9.70 -12.99 -19.79
N ARG A 40 -10.41 -13.13 -20.91
CA ARG A 40 -11.90 -13.15 -20.93
C ARG A 40 -12.43 -14.34 -20.13
N HIS A 41 -11.97 -15.55 -20.43
CA HIS A 41 -12.38 -16.78 -19.73
C HIS A 41 -12.09 -16.70 -18.23
N TYR A 42 -10.90 -16.23 -17.83
CA TYR A 42 -10.55 -16.02 -16.43
C TYR A 42 -11.47 -15.03 -15.70
N LEU A 43 -11.83 -13.90 -16.33
CA LEU A 43 -12.75 -12.94 -15.72
C LEU A 43 -14.19 -13.46 -15.65
N THR A 44 -14.64 -14.22 -16.65
CA THR A 44 -15.94 -14.89 -16.62
C THR A 44 -15.98 -15.98 -15.54
N ALA A 45 -14.90 -16.76 -15.37
CA ALA A 45 -14.76 -17.75 -14.31
C ALA A 45 -14.79 -17.08 -12.93
N LEU A 46 -13.99 -16.04 -12.68
CA LEU A 46 -14.03 -15.27 -11.43
C LEU A 46 -15.41 -14.66 -11.14
N ARG A 47 -16.14 -14.23 -12.18
CA ARG A 47 -17.50 -13.71 -12.02
C ARG A 47 -18.46 -14.82 -11.62
N LYS A 48 -18.45 -15.94 -12.35
CA LYS A 48 -19.26 -17.14 -12.05
C LYS A 48 -18.95 -17.69 -10.66
N GLU A 49 -17.69 -17.74 -10.25
CA GLU A 49 -17.27 -18.12 -8.90
C GLU A 49 -17.91 -17.21 -7.84
N ARG A 50 -17.88 -15.89 -8.03
CA ARG A 50 -18.50 -14.94 -7.07
C ARG A 50 -20.03 -15.00 -7.04
N GLU A 51 -20.67 -15.35 -8.15
CA GLU A 51 -22.13 -15.45 -8.28
C GLU A 51 -22.65 -16.81 -7.77
N MET A 52 -21.89 -17.90 -7.95
CA MET A 52 -22.28 -19.27 -7.59
C MET A 52 -21.72 -19.76 -6.24
N LEU A 53 -20.60 -19.20 -5.77
CA LEU A 53 -19.92 -19.61 -4.54
C LEU A 53 -19.84 -18.42 -3.58
N CYS A 54 -20.45 -18.56 -2.41
CA CYS A 54 -20.28 -17.61 -1.32
C CYS A 54 -18.80 -17.51 -0.92
N SER A 55 -18.40 -16.34 -0.38
CA SER A 55 -17.05 -16.11 0.16
C SER A 55 -16.58 -17.28 1.03
N ILE A 56 -15.34 -17.73 0.80
CA ILE A 56 -14.71 -18.84 1.55
C ILE A 56 -14.62 -18.52 3.06
N HIS A 57 -14.73 -17.25 3.45
CA HIS A 57 -14.77 -16.81 4.84
C HIS A 57 -16.14 -17.05 5.49
N ASP A 58 -17.23 -16.96 4.72
CA ASP A 58 -18.61 -16.95 5.21
C ASP A 58 -19.21 -18.37 5.23
N GLN A 59 -18.54 -19.32 4.57
CA GLN A 59 -18.87 -20.75 4.61
C GLN A 59 -18.58 -21.33 6.01
N LEU A 60 -19.60 -21.92 6.65
CA LEU A 60 -19.50 -22.69 7.89
C LEU A 60 -18.45 -23.82 7.76
N LYS A 61 -17.75 -24.12 8.86
CA LYS A 61 -16.64 -25.11 8.91
C LYS A 61 -16.87 -26.06 10.07
N GLU A 62 -17.86 -26.92 9.88
CA GLU A 62 -18.35 -27.85 10.91
C GLU A 62 -17.36 -29.00 11.08
N SER A 63 -16.81 -29.53 9.98
CA SER A 63 -15.87 -30.65 10.01
C SER A 63 -14.45 -30.21 10.37
N PRO A 64 -13.70 -30.98 11.19
CA PRO A 64 -12.27 -30.75 11.39
C PRO A 64 -11.47 -30.87 10.07
N LYS A 65 -11.94 -31.67 9.11
CA LYS A 65 -11.30 -31.82 7.78
C LYS A 65 -11.40 -30.52 6.97
N GLU A 66 -12.55 -29.86 6.97
CA GLU A 66 -12.77 -28.57 6.31
C GLU A 66 -11.88 -27.47 6.89
N ARG A 67 -11.66 -27.48 8.22
CA ARG A 67 -10.77 -26.52 8.89
C ARG A 67 -9.31 -26.68 8.44
N VAL A 68 -8.86 -27.90 8.16
CA VAL A 68 -7.52 -28.17 7.60
C VAL A 68 -7.44 -27.72 6.14
N LEU A 69 -8.41 -28.10 5.31
CA LEU A 69 -8.50 -27.68 3.91
C LEU A 69 -8.53 -26.15 3.76
N TYR A 70 -9.29 -25.45 4.61
CA TYR A 70 -9.33 -24.00 4.63
C TYR A 70 -7.98 -23.37 5.02
N LYS A 71 -7.26 -23.93 6.01
CA LYS A 71 -5.90 -23.49 6.36
C LYS A 71 -4.94 -23.67 5.17
N GLN A 72 -5.05 -24.80 4.44
CA GLN A 72 -4.23 -25.09 3.26
C GLN A 72 -4.54 -24.12 2.11
N LEU A 73 -5.81 -23.88 1.78
CA LEU A 73 -6.24 -22.86 0.81
C LEU A 73 -5.75 -21.45 1.17
N LYS A 74 -5.81 -21.07 2.45
CA LYS A 74 -5.30 -19.79 2.95
C LYS A 74 -3.77 -19.68 2.84
N ALA A 75 -3.04 -20.78 3.08
CA ALA A 75 -1.59 -20.83 2.86
C ALA A 75 -1.24 -20.69 1.36
N LEU A 76 -1.92 -21.42 0.48
CA LEU A 76 -1.75 -21.33 -0.98
C LEU A 76 -2.02 -19.91 -1.51
N SER A 77 -3.00 -19.20 -0.95
CA SER A 77 -3.30 -17.80 -1.27
C SER A 77 -2.13 -16.83 -0.98
N SER A 78 -1.20 -17.21 -0.10
CA SER A 78 0.04 -16.46 0.15
C SER A 78 1.28 -17.06 -0.53
N TYR A 79 1.19 -18.21 -1.20
CA TYR A 79 2.37 -18.94 -1.70
C TYR A 79 3.21 -18.13 -2.70
N HIS A 80 2.57 -17.35 -3.58
CA HIS A 80 3.29 -16.47 -4.52
C HIS A 80 3.66 -15.10 -3.95
N ARG A 81 3.37 -14.83 -2.66
CA ARG A 81 3.86 -13.62 -1.98
C ARG A 81 5.27 -13.90 -1.46
N ARG A 82 6.24 -13.12 -1.95
CA ARG A 82 7.58 -13.09 -1.36
C ARG A 82 7.48 -12.50 0.03
N ASN A 83 8.02 -13.20 1.02
CA ASN A 83 8.06 -12.80 2.42
C ASN A 83 9.52 -12.57 2.87
N GLY A 84 9.71 -11.91 4.02
CA GLY A 84 11.04 -11.71 4.61
C GLY A 84 12.04 -11.01 3.67
N VAL A 85 13.27 -11.52 3.63
CA VAL A 85 14.40 -10.94 2.88
C VAL A 85 14.11 -10.87 1.37
N GLU A 86 13.47 -11.89 0.79
CA GLU A 86 13.11 -11.88 -0.64
C GLU A 86 12.16 -10.74 -1.01
N ALA A 87 11.23 -10.40 -0.12
CA ALA A 87 10.31 -9.28 -0.32
C ALA A 87 11.09 -7.95 -0.42
N VAL A 88 12.08 -7.76 0.45
CA VAL A 88 12.95 -6.58 0.48
C VAL A 88 13.85 -6.53 -0.74
N LEU A 89 14.49 -7.65 -1.12
CA LEU A 89 15.33 -7.73 -2.33
C LEU A 89 14.53 -7.48 -3.60
N TYR A 90 13.32 -8.05 -3.72
CA TYR A 90 12.43 -7.82 -4.86
C TYR A 90 11.94 -6.36 -4.93
N LYS A 91 11.66 -5.73 -3.79
CA LYS A 91 11.34 -4.30 -3.71
C LYS A 91 12.52 -3.44 -4.16
N LYS A 92 13.72 -3.67 -3.62
CA LYS A 92 14.96 -2.99 -4.03
C LYS A 92 15.27 -3.18 -5.52
N PHE A 93 15.06 -4.38 -6.07
CA PHE A 93 15.21 -4.66 -7.49
C PHE A 93 14.21 -3.87 -8.35
N LYS A 94 12.93 -3.84 -7.95
CA LYS A 94 11.91 -3.01 -8.63
C LYS A 94 12.26 -1.52 -8.58
N GLU A 95 12.70 -1.01 -7.43
CA GLU A 95 13.14 0.38 -7.27
C GLU A 95 14.37 0.68 -8.12
N LYS A 96 15.36 -0.22 -8.19
CA LYS A 96 16.53 -0.08 -9.06
C LYS A 96 16.13 -0.06 -10.54
N ARG A 97 15.22 -0.94 -10.97
CA ARG A 97 14.68 -0.95 -12.34
C ARG A 97 13.88 0.32 -12.65
N ALA A 98 13.07 0.80 -11.72
CA ALA A 98 12.31 2.04 -11.89
C ALA A 98 13.25 3.25 -12.02
N LYS A 99 14.29 3.35 -11.18
CA LYS A 99 15.33 4.39 -11.26
C LYS A 99 16.16 4.33 -12.55
N ALA A 100 16.46 3.14 -13.05
CA ALA A 100 17.20 2.96 -14.30
C ALA A 100 16.33 3.12 -15.57
N THR A 101 15.00 3.21 -15.41
CA THR A 101 14.09 3.51 -16.51
C THR A 101 13.73 5.00 -16.39
N ASP A 102 14.58 5.86 -16.94
CA ASP A 102 14.53 7.35 -16.85
C ASP A 102 13.32 8.02 -17.55
N ALA A 103 12.19 7.31 -17.62
CA ALA A 103 10.91 7.90 -17.97
C ALA A 103 10.32 8.61 -16.74
N PRO A 104 9.87 9.88 -16.84
CA PRO A 104 9.14 10.57 -15.78
C PRO A 104 7.69 10.04 -15.66
N ALA A 105 7.53 8.73 -15.61
CA ALA A 105 6.26 8.00 -15.54
C ALA A 105 5.69 8.01 -14.11
N GLY A 106 5.45 9.21 -13.59
CA GLY A 106 4.64 9.43 -12.41
C GLY A 106 5.26 8.96 -11.10
N HIS A 107 6.13 9.83 -10.54
CA HIS A 107 5.81 10.28 -9.18
C HIS A 107 4.38 10.82 -9.22
N LYS A 108 3.39 9.96 -8.95
CA LYS A 108 2.07 10.40 -8.53
C LYS A 108 2.23 10.97 -7.14
N GLY A 109 2.76 12.20 -7.10
CA GLY A 109 2.67 13.07 -5.94
C GLY A 109 1.23 13.02 -5.47
N PRO A 110 0.97 12.84 -4.16
CA PRO A 110 -0.35 12.50 -3.66
C PRO A 110 -1.38 13.50 -4.21
N ASN A 111 -2.38 12.96 -4.92
CA ASN A 111 -3.23 13.73 -5.83
C ASN A 111 -4.19 14.61 -5.03
N PHE A 112 -3.72 15.79 -4.64
CA PHE A 112 -4.44 16.72 -3.81
C PHE A 112 -5.28 17.67 -4.68
N ASN A 113 -6.59 17.66 -4.45
CA ASN A 113 -7.49 18.61 -5.07
C ASN A 113 -7.11 20.04 -4.63
N LYS A 114 -7.19 20.99 -5.56
CA LYS A 114 -7.06 22.44 -5.28
C LYS A 114 -8.40 22.99 -4.83
N CYS A 115 -8.38 24.08 -4.06
CA CYS A 115 -9.58 24.81 -3.68
C CYS A 115 -10.32 25.34 -4.92
N VAL A 116 -11.65 25.22 -4.93
CA VAL A 116 -12.51 25.66 -6.05
C VAL A 116 -12.83 27.16 -6.01
N PHE A 117 -12.62 27.84 -4.88
CA PHE A 117 -12.95 29.25 -4.70
C PHE A 117 -12.20 30.19 -5.66
N THR A 118 -12.90 31.24 -6.07
CA THR A 118 -12.40 32.26 -7.00
C THR A 118 -12.85 33.65 -6.54
N GLU A 119 -11.89 34.50 -6.13
CA GLU A 119 -12.14 35.90 -5.77
C GLU A 119 -11.57 36.81 -6.87
N GLY A 120 -12.35 37.78 -7.35
CA GLY A 120 -11.90 38.75 -8.36
C GLY A 120 -11.36 38.13 -9.68
N GLY A 121 -11.69 36.86 -9.97
CA GLY A 121 -11.17 36.10 -11.12
C GLY A 121 -9.91 35.26 -10.84
N VAL A 122 -9.29 35.36 -9.65
CA VAL A 122 -8.12 34.54 -9.27
C VAL A 122 -8.59 33.31 -8.49
N LYS A 123 -8.14 32.12 -8.91
CA LYS A 123 -8.46 30.85 -8.22
C LYS A 123 -7.55 30.63 -7.02
N CYS A 124 -8.11 30.17 -5.90
CA CYS A 124 -7.32 29.83 -4.73
C CYS A 124 -6.34 28.69 -5.02
N GLY A 125 -5.04 28.95 -4.89
CA GLY A 125 -3.97 27.98 -5.12
C GLY A 125 -3.82 26.91 -4.03
N GLU A 126 -4.46 27.11 -2.88
CA GLU A 126 -4.34 26.23 -1.71
C GLU A 126 -4.96 24.85 -1.93
N ARG A 127 -4.46 23.87 -1.19
CA ARG A 127 -4.99 22.51 -1.16
C ARG A 127 -6.38 22.49 -0.51
N ALA A 128 -7.33 21.83 -1.17
CA ALA A 128 -8.64 21.55 -0.59
C ALA A 128 -8.52 20.56 0.57
N MET A 129 -9.37 20.74 1.59
CA MET A 129 -9.46 19.83 2.73
C MET A 129 -9.92 18.43 2.27
N PRO A 130 -9.51 17.35 2.96
CA PRO A 130 -10.05 16.01 2.68
C PRO A 130 -11.58 16.02 2.67
N CYS A 131 -12.17 15.37 1.67
CA CYS A 131 -13.63 15.30 1.44
C CYS A 131 -14.34 16.64 1.12
N CYS A 132 -13.64 17.77 1.05
CA CYS A 132 -14.21 19.08 0.71
C CYS A 132 -13.69 19.63 -0.63
N LYS A 133 -14.40 20.61 -1.21
CA LYS A 133 -13.95 21.34 -2.42
C LYS A 133 -13.13 22.60 -2.11
N TYR A 134 -13.09 23.01 -0.85
CA TYR A 134 -12.50 24.26 -0.39
C TYR A 134 -11.31 24.02 0.54
N CYS A 135 -10.38 24.98 0.62
CA CYS A 135 -9.33 24.98 1.65
C CYS A 135 -9.90 25.51 2.98
N ARG A 136 -9.10 25.47 4.05
CA ARG A 136 -9.50 25.93 5.39
C ARG A 136 -9.98 27.39 5.44
N LYS A 137 -9.50 28.26 4.54
CA LYS A 137 -9.90 29.68 4.48
C LYS A 137 -11.31 29.84 3.89
N HIS A 138 -11.56 29.22 2.74
CA HIS A 138 -12.81 29.37 1.98
C HIS A 138 -13.88 28.32 2.34
N ILE A 139 -13.70 27.58 3.43
CA ILE A 139 -14.62 26.48 3.81
C ILE A 139 -16.00 26.97 4.25
N LEU A 140 -16.12 28.25 4.65
CA LEU A 140 -17.39 28.89 5.03
C LEU A 140 -18.33 29.15 3.84
N GLU A 141 -17.82 29.09 2.60
CA GLU A 141 -18.64 29.27 1.39
C GLU A 141 -19.29 27.97 0.90
N ASP A 142 -18.89 26.82 1.44
CA ASP A 142 -19.54 25.56 1.11
C ASP A 142 -20.91 25.49 1.80
N LYS A 143 -21.98 25.60 1.03
CA LYS A 143 -23.38 25.49 1.50
C LYS A 143 -23.69 24.15 2.20
N ARG A 144 -22.80 23.15 2.11
CA ARG A 144 -22.93 21.85 2.80
C ARG A 144 -22.02 21.73 4.03
N GLN A 145 -21.36 22.81 4.44
CA GLN A 145 -20.44 22.78 5.55
C GLN A 145 -21.17 22.69 6.90
N ILE A 146 -20.93 21.60 7.63
CA ILE A 146 -21.45 21.39 8.99
C ILE A 146 -20.35 21.32 10.06
N LEU A 147 -19.10 21.04 9.65
CA LEU A 147 -17.96 20.86 10.58
C LEU A 147 -17.22 22.16 10.90
N PHE A 148 -17.54 23.28 10.24
CA PHE A 148 -16.86 24.56 10.44
C PHE A 148 -17.89 25.69 10.48
N ARG A 149 -17.69 26.67 11.37
CA ARG A 149 -18.47 27.92 11.46
C ARG A 149 -17.53 29.13 11.60
N ALA A 150 -18.08 30.34 11.45
CA ALA A 150 -17.37 31.57 11.77
C ALA A 150 -17.25 31.75 13.30
N CYS A 151 -16.27 32.53 13.74
CA CYS A 151 -16.09 32.80 15.18
C CYS A 151 -17.25 33.59 15.78
N GLU A 152 -17.81 34.54 15.03
CA GLU A 152 -18.98 35.36 15.40
C GLU A 152 -18.80 36.24 16.67
N VAL A 153 -17.61 36.24 17.27
CA VAL A 153 -17.28 37.16 18.36
C VAL A 153 -17.09 38.56 17.79
N GLU A 154 -17.86 39.50 18.31
CA GLU A 154 -17.72 40.93 18.03
C GLU A 154 -16.67 41.54 18.96
N ARG A 155 -15.71 42.27 18.38
CA ARG A 155 -14.85 43.20 19.12
C ARG A 155 -14.83 44.53 18.38
N SER A 156 -15.09 45.62 19.10
CA SER A 156 -15.06 46.99 18.58
C SER A 156 -15.79 47.18 17.23
N GLY A 157 -17.01 46.65 17.10
CA GLY A 157 -17.84 46.79 15.89
C GLY A 157 -17.45 45.91 14.70
N VAL A 158 -16.48 45.00 14.85
CA VAL A 158 -16.07 44.05 13.81
C VAL A 158 -16.33 42.61 14.26
N VAL A 159 -17.09 41.86 13.45
CA VAL A 159 -17.41 40.46 13.69
C VAL A 159 -16.31 39.56 13.15
N CYS A 160 -15.79 38.65 13.98
CA CYS A 160 -14.71 37.76 13.59
C CYS A 160 -15.17 36.63 12.64
N GLN A 161 -14.62 36.60 11.43
CA GLN A 161 -14.91 35.60 10.38
C GLN A 161 -13.95 34.40 10.35
N GLU A 162 -13.10 34.20 11.38
CA GLU A 162 -12.16 33.08 11.39
C GLU A 162 -12.88 31.72 11.40
N THR A 163 -12.31 30.73 10.70
CA THR A 163 -12.93 29.40 10.50
C THR A 163 -12.61 28.46 11.67
N ILE A 164 -13.66 28.04 12.39
CA ILE A 164 -13.57 27.25 13.63
C ILE A 164 -14.20 25.87 13.45
N PRO A 165 -13.55 24.77 13.88
CA PRO A 165 -14.18 23.45 13.92
C PRO A 165 -15.34 23.37 14.91
N CYS A 166 -16.53 22.95 14.45
CA CYS A 166 -17.71 22.67 15.27
C CYS A 166 -17.59 21.31 16.01
N ILE A 167 -16.53 21.11 16.77
CA ILE A 167 -16.27 19.86 17.51
C ILE A 167 -16.82 19.92 18.95
N PHE A 168 -17.00 21.13 19.49
CA PHE A 168 -17.49 21.37 20.85
C PHE A 168 -18.58 22.44 20.82
N ASP A 169 -19.77 22.10 21.33
CA ASP A 169 -21.00 22.86 21.11
C ASP A 169 -21.03 24.26 21.78
N ASN A 170 -20.22 24.49 22.82
CA ASN A 170 -20.43 25.63 23.74
C ASN A 170 -19.21 26.54 24.00
N ALA A 171 -18.03 26.29 23.43
CA ALA A 171 -16.80 27.04 23.81
C ALA A 171 -15.74 27.23 22.70
N SER A 172 -16.06 26.94 21.45
CA SER A 172 -15.13 27.10 20.34
C SER A 172 -15.09 28.55 19.83
N THR A 173 -14.49 29.47 20.60
CA THR A 173 -13.99 30.73 20.04
C THR A 173 -12.66 30.49 19.31
N CYS A 174 -12.27 31.38 18.39
CA CYS A 174 -11.01 31.20 17.66
C CYS A 174 -9.82 31.44 18.60
N VAL A 175 -8.59 31.12 18.15
CA VAL A 175 -7.39 31.26 19.00
C VAL A 175 -7.20 32.70 19.49
N LEU A 176 -7.63 33.71 18.72
CA LEU A 176 -7.59 35.13 19.08
C LEU A 176 -8.69 35.54 20.09
N HIS A 177 -9.74 34.74 20.20
CA HIS A 177 -10.90 34.96 21.07
C HIS A 177 -11.00 33.93 22.21
N LEU A 178 -9.96 33.10 22.40
CA LEU A 178 -9.88 32.12 23.47
C LEU A 178 -9.67 32.82 24.82
N THR A 179 -10.62 32.66 25.74
CA THR A 179 -10.50 33.14 27.12
C THR A 179 -9.70 32.13 27.95
N LEU A 180 -8.40 32.38 28.13
CA LEU A 180 -7.57 31.56 29.02
C LEU A 180 -8.04 31.75 30.48
N PRO A 181 -8.29 30.66 31.25
CA PRO A 181 -8.52 30.76 32.68
C PRO A 181 -7.33 31.40 33.40
N THR A 182 -7.61 32.28 34.36
CA THR A 182 -6.57 32.95 35.17
C THR A 182 -5.62 31.93 35.79
N ARG A 183 -4.31 32.09 35.55
CA ARG A 183 -3.27 31.23 36.13
C ARG A 183 -3.41 31.20 37.66
N ARG A 184 -3.80 30.05 38.21
CA ARG A 184 -3.71 29.79 39.64
C ARG A 184 -2.22 29.79 40.03
N GLN A 185 -1.80 30.80 40.79
CA GLN A 185 -0.47 30.81 41.37
C GLN A 185 -0.42 29.73 42.46
N TYR A 186 0.44 28.72 42.27
CA TYR A 186 0.62 27.66 43.25
C TYR A 186 1.48 28.19 44.39
N VAL A 187 0.85 28.60 45.49
CA VAL A 187 1.55 29.00 46.71
C VAL A 187 2.16 27.75 47.33
N GLN A 188 3.47 27.54 47.13
CA GLN A 188 4.19 26.55 47.92
C GLN A 188 4.26 27.04 49.36
N LYS A 189 3.53 26.37 50.26
CA LYS A 189 3.81 26.47 51.69
C LYS A 189 5.24 25.98 51.91
N LYS A 190 6.12 26.87 52.37
CA LYS A 190 7.40 26.45 52.96
C LYS A 190 7.07 25.65 54.21
N TYR A 191 7.59 24.43 54.29
CA TYR A 191 7.55 23.64 55.50
C TYR A 191 8.71 24.10 56.38
N GLU A 192 8.38 24.69 57.52
CA GLU A 192 9.38 25.02 58.54
C GLU A 192 9.78 23.72 59.24
N SER A 193 11.07 23.43 59.28
CA SER A 193 11.61 22.23 59.91
C SER A 193 12.02 22.56 61.34
N GLU A 194 11.17 22.17 62.29
CA GLU A 194 11.58 21.98 63.67
C GLU A 194 12.25 20.60 63.77
N THR A 195 13.47 20.57 64.30
CA THR A 195 14.19 19.34 64.63
C THR A 195 14.40 19.30 66.13
N GLU A 196 13.54 18.55 66.81
CA GLU A 196 13.85 17.97 68.12
C GLU A 196 14.36 16.54 67.87
N GLU A 197 15.55 16.24 68.38
CA GLU A 197 16.11 14.89 68.40
C GLU A 197 15.69 14.22 69.71
N ASP A 198 15.18 12.99 69.69
CA ASP A 198 15.67 11.94 70.61
C ASP A 198 15.12 10.51 70.33
N ALA A 199 15.97 9.54 70.68
CA ALA A 199 15.71 8.14 71.04
C ALA A 199 15.01 7.13 70.08
N GLU A 200 15.84 6.20 69.56
CA GLU A 200 15.69 4.71 69.52
C GLU A 200 14.27 4.10 69.39
N ASP A 201 13.98 3.24 68.39
CA ASP A 201 14.46 1.84 68.32
C ASP A 201 14.37 1.21 66.89
N LYS A 202 14.96 0.02 66.69
CA LYS A 202 14.95 -0.84 65.46
C LYS A 202 13.82 -1.90 65.54
N PRO A 203 13.50 -2.74 64.51
CA PRO A 203 14.17 -3.02 63.22
C PRO A 203 13.21 -2.74 62.01
N GLU A 204 13.31 -3.26 60.76
CA GLU A 204 14.13 -4.30 60.12
C GLU A 204 14.55 -3.97 58.66
N ASN A 205 14.47 -4.91 57.69
CA ASN A 205 14.86 -4.68 56.29
C ASN A 205 14.23 -5.68 55.30
N LEU A 206 13.40 -5.19 54.37
CA LEU A 206 12.97 -5.94 53.18
C LEU A 206 13.22 -5.19 51.87
N LYS A 207 14.38 -5.49 51.28
CA LYS A 207 14.66 -5.58 49.83
C LYS A 207 14.21 -4.42 48.91
N ASP A 208 15.22 -3.74 48.37
CA ASP A 208 15.25 -3.48 46.93
C ASP A 208 16.69 -3.58 46.39
N LYS A 209 16.89 -4.34 45.31
CA LYS A 209 18.13 -4.36 44.52
C LYS A 209 17.79 -4.37 43.05
N THR A 210 17.88 -3.19 42.44
CA THR A 210 17.81 -2.99 41.01
C THR A 210 19.00 -3.65 40.32
N LEU A 211 18.75 -4.38 39.22
CA LEU A 211 19.78 -4.96 38.36
C LEU A 211 19.95 -4.12 37.11
N SER A 212 21.08 -3.44 36.99
CA SER A 212 21.65 -3.00 35.72
C SER A 212 22.37 -4.18 35.05
N VAL A 213 22.14 -4.41 33.76
CA VAL A 213 22.90 -5.39 32.96
C VAL A 213 23.51 -4.71 31.75
N ASP A 214 24.83 -4.79 31.66
CA ASP A 214 25.64 -4.15 30.63
C ASP A 214 25.64 -4.87 29.27
N VAL A 215 25.97 -4.10 28.24
CA VAL A 215 26.09 -4.57 26.85
C VAL A 215 27.45 -5.22 26.62
N ALA A 216 27.47 -6.55 26.50
CA ALA A 216 28.66 -7.29 26.09
C ALA A 216 28.77 -7.38 24.55
N LYS A 217 29.84 -6.80 23.99
CA LYS A 217 30.29 -7.08 22.62
C LYS A 217 31.10 -8.38 22.60
N SER A 218 30.82 -9.26 21.64
CA SER A 218 31.76 -10.33 21.24
C SER A 218 31.81 -10.44 19.72
N ASN A 219 32.79 -9.75 19.12
CA ASN A 219 33.27 -10.11 17.78
C ASN A 219 34.22 -11.29 17.93
N THR A 220 33.93 -12.42 17.29
CA THR A 220 34.96 -13.38 16.87
C THR A 220 34.84 -13.63 15.37
N PHE A 221 36.00 -13.61 14.71
CA PHE A 221 36.15 -13.68 13.28
C PHE A 221 36.63 -15.09 12.90
N ALA A 222 35.93 -15.74 11.98
CA ALA A 222 36.40 -16.93 11.28
C ALA A 222 36.00 -16.80 9.81
N GLY A 223 36.96 -16.48 8.96
CA GLY A 223 36.74 -16.40 7.51
C GLY A 223 36.86 -17.77 6.86
N LEU A 224 36.01 -18.03 5.87
CA LEU A 224 36.24 -19.02 4.82
C LEU A 224 35.99 -18.34 3.48
N GLN A 225 36.94 -18.49 2.56
CA GLN A 225 36.92 -17.83 1.26
C GLN A 225 36.18 -18.70 0.24
N SER A 226 35.43 -18.03 -0.64
CA SER A 226 35.29 -18.32 -2.07
C SER A 226 35.49 -19.76 -2.56
N GLU A 227 34.40 -20.38 -3.02
CA GLU A 227 34.42 -21.12 -4.28
C GLU A 227 33.31 -20.60 -5.22
N ASN A 228 33.71 -20.24 -6.44
CA ASN A 228 32.78 -19.85 -7.50
C ASN A 228 32.18 -21.10 -8.15
N SER A 229 30.85 -21.13 -8.36
CA SER A 229 30.22 -22.08 -9.27
C SER A 229 28.92 -21.55 -9.87
N ALA A 230 28.92 -21.44 -11.21
CA ALA A 230 27.80 -21.36 -12.14
C ALA A 230 26.49 -20.64 -11.70
N ALA A 231 26.30 -19.43 -12.24
CA ALA A 231 25.00 -18.75 -12.22
C ALA A 231 23.99 -19.43 -13.16
N THR A 232 23.27 -20.45 -12.67
CA THR A 232 22.12 -21.04 -13.38
C THR A 232 20.85 -20.26 -13.01
N SER A 233 20.27 -19.57 -14.00
CA SER A 233 19.02 -18.81 -13.80
C SER A 233 17.89 -19.71 -13.28
N PRO A 234 17.15 -19.32 -12.22
CA PRO A 234 15.92 -20.00 -11.83
C PRO A 234 14.90 -19.92 -12.97
N GLY A 235 14.63 -21.06 -13.59
CA GLY A 235 13.76 -21.17 -14.75
C GLY A 235 12.35 -20.65 -14.46
N ARG A 236 11.73 -20.00 -15.44
CA ARG A 236 10.30 -19.67 -15.40
C ARG A 236 9.51 -20.97 -15.32
N ASN A 237 8.91 -21.27 -14.17
CA ASN A 237 7.98 -22.38 -14.03
C ASN A 237 6.64 -22.03 -14.71
N ILE A 238 6.57 -22.26 -16.02
CA ILE A 238 5.32 -22.19 -16.76
C ILE A 238 4.49 -23.39 -16.31
N THR A 239 3.50 -23.18 -15.45
CA THR A 239 2.52 -24.20 -15.10
C THR A 239 1.69 -24.52 -16.34
N ILE A 240 1.99 -25.65 -16.97
CA ILE A 240 1.15 -26.25 -18.00
C ILE A 240 -0.07 -26.83 -17.28
N SER A 241 -1.26 -26.28 -17.53
CA SER A 241 -2.50 -26.96 -17.17
C SER A 241 -2.63 -28.22 -18.02
N HIS A 242 -2.78 -29.38 -17.38
CA HIS A 242 -3.22 -30.58 -18.08
C HIS A 242 -4.74 -30.50 -18.27
N ASP A 243 -5.17 -30.22 -19.50
CA ASP A 243 -6.56 -30.41 -19.90
C ASP A 243 -6.84 -31.92 -19.96
N ILE A 244 -7.76 -32.38 -19.11
CA ILE A 244 -8.14 -33.79 -19.01
C ILE A 244 -9.07 -34.10 -20.18
N ASN A 245 -8.54 -34.75 -21.22
CA ASN A 245 -9.29 -35.03 -22.44
C ASN A 245 -10.26 -36.21 -22.23
N VAL A 246 -11.46 -35.92 -21.72
CA VAL A 246 -12.54 -36.93 -21.56
C VAL A 246 -13.18 -37.18 -22.93
N THR A 247 -12.53 -37.99 -23.75
CA THR A 247 -13.12 -38.51 -24.99
C THR A 247 -14.14 -39.59 -24.69
N ALA A 248 -15.31 -39.49 -25.31
CA ALA A 248 -16.44 -40.39 -25.11
C ALA A 248 -16.12 -41.87 -25.37
N SER A 249 -16.68 -42.73 -24.53
CA SER A 249 -16.90 -44.16 -24.79
C SER A 249 -18.41 -44.42 -24.75
N THR A 250 -19.06 -44.28 -25.89
CA THR A 250 -20.48 -44.64 -26.07
C THR A 250 -20.63 -46.14 -26.27
N SER A 251 -21.58 -46.72 -25.52
CA SER A 251 -22.40 -47.89 -25.87
C SER A 251 -21.70 -49.19 -26.31
N GLU A 252 -21.70 -50.18 -25.41
CA GLU A 252 -22.01 -51.56 -25.77
C GLU A 252 -22.61 -52.29 -24.55
N GLY A 253 -23.77 -52.97 -24.74
CA GLY A 253 -24.30 -53.96 -23.80
C GLY A 253 -25.64 -53.67 -23.10
N ILE A 254 -26.53 -54.68 -23.17
CA ILE A 254 -27.64 -55.00 -22.24
C ILE A 254 -28.87 -54.06 -22.37
N LYS A 255 -29.88 -54.39 -23.19
CA LYS A 255 -30.77 -55.57 -23.05
C LYS A 255 -31.59 -55.82 -24.31
#